data_AF-A0A4Q2CZ12-F1
#
_entry.id   AF-A0A4Q2CZ12-F1
#
_cell.length_a   1.000
_cell.length_b   1.000
_cell.length_c   1.000
_cell.angle_alpha   90.00
_cell.angle_beta   90.00
_cell.angle_gamma   90.00
#
_symmetry.space_group_name_H-M   'P 1'
#
loop_
_entity.id
_entity.type
_entity.pdbx_description
1 polymer ?
#
loop_
_entity_poly.entity_id
_entity_poly.type
_entity_poly.pdbx_seq_one_letter_code
_entity_poly.pdbx_strand_id
1 'polypeptide(L)'
;MLEACPCKQCCDKPLAAKLMTRRQVQGHIRYHGLPVADSSDSSPASSPPPNPPPPASPRQPSPPLPASPQPPLDLGFGAQDQLDPVQVGLDAGLAPRQASPPQAVQPPTQRIPDTTWTRVRLRQEEDAPADPAADQDQLAEGSSIFDAPAYSRNEAPWYRMAYLQAVVNNVVKNLPVRDTNEILAADIARHELQDEVYGALCPNIQLPYNTTIPPVTTLSSAKRRLGIDADQWITEYAACPSCWKLYPPKKVQAMESPDCEMDGCEGTVWDLKVDKNGKESRVPRLIVPQVSLIQSIRRMVRRKGFGRRLRDSRNSPQNQNDDPDFVMKDIHDGSLWHELKTQIYREVGDQGTVRDVGNDGAEGTL
;
A
#
# COMPACT_ATOMS: atom_id res chain seq x y z
N MET A 1 -5.62 -17.40 36.37
CA MET A 1 -5.80 -18.53 37.31
C MET A 1 -7.04 -19.30 36.90
N LEU A 2 -6.88 -20.56 36.53
CA LEU A 2 -7.98 -21.47 36.19
C LEU A 2 -8.31 -22.24 37.47
N GLU A 3 -9.56 -22.19 37.90
CA GLU A 3 -10.02 -22.85 39.14
C GLU A 3 -10.89 -24.06 38.76
N ALA A 4 -10.72 -25.18 39.47
CA ALA A 4 -11.54 -26.36 39.27
C ALA A 4 -12.96 -26.11 39.80
N CYS A 5 -13.98 -26.42 38.99
CA CYS A 5 -15.37 -26.28 39.40
C CYS A 5 -15.75 -27.35 40.44
N PRO A 6 -16.37 -26.99 41.58
CA PRO A 6 -16.71 -27.94 42.65
C PRO A 6 -17.97 -28.79 42.35
N CYS A 7 -18.58 -28.66 41.17
CA CYS A 7 -19.83 -29.32 40.84
C CYS A 7 -19.64 -30.81 40.49
N LYS A 8 -20.48 -31.71 41.03
CA LYS A 8 -20.38 -33.16 40.79
C LYS A 8 -20.52 -33.52 39.30
N GLN A 9 -21.36 -32.79 38.56
CA GLN A 9 -21.53 -32.95 37.10
C GLN A 9 -20.32 -32.49 36.26
N CYS A 10 -19.44 -31.68 36.85
CA CYS A 10 -18.23 -31.13 36.22
C CYS A 10 -17.02 -32.03 36.49
N CYS A 11 -17.01 -32.73 37.63
CA CYS A 11 -15.96 -33.65 38.03
C CYS A 11 -15.81 -34.83 37.05
N ASP A 12 -16.91 -35.29 36.46
CA ASP A 12 -16.96 -36.46 35.56
C ASP A 12 -16.56 -36.15 34.11
N LYS A 13 -16.35 -34.88 33.75
CA LYS A 13 -15.94 -34.49 32.40
C LYS A 13 -14.41 -34.59 32.23
N PRO A 14 -13.89 -34.91 31.03
CA PRO A 14 -12.45 -35.00 30.80
C PRO A 14 -11.73 -33.67 31.11
N LEU A 15 -10.47 -33.76 31.57
CA LEU A 15 -9.65 -32.63 32.06
C LEU A 15 -9.60 -31.41 31.11
N ALA A 16 -9.68 -31.62 29.80
CA ALA A 16 -9.73 -30.55 28.81
C ALA A 16 -10.99 -29.66 28.91
N ALA A 17 -12.09 -30.16 29.50
CA ALA A 17 -13.31 -29.40 29.79
C ALA A 17 -13.32 -28.74 31.18
N LYS A 18 -12.26 -28.91 31.98
CA LYS A 18 -12.18 -28.44 33.38
C LYS A 18 -11.57 -27.04 33.53
N LEU A 19 -10.96 -26.52 32.48
CA LEU A 19 -10.31 -25.22 32.51
C LEU A 19 -11.34 -24.12 32.17
N MET A 20 -12.04 -23.65 33.19
CA MET A 20 -12.93 -22.50 33.11
C MET A 20 -12.26 -21.26 33.70
N THR A 21 -12.50 -20.11 33.09
CA THR A 21 -12.11 -18.82 33.68
C THR A 21 -12.86 -18.61 34.99
N ARG A 22 -12.26 -17.89 35.95
CA ARG A 22 -12.86 -17.59 37.26
C ARG A 22 -14.29 -17.03 37.16
N ARG A 23 -14.57 -16.22 36.11
CA ARG A 23 -15.88 -15.66 35.83
C ARG A 23 -16.91 -16.72 35.38
N GLN A 24 -16.48 -17.70 34.60
CA GLN A 24 -17.32 -18.84 34.19
C GLN A 24 -17.61 -19.76 35.37
N VAL A 25 -16.63 -20.00 36.26
CA VAL A 25 -16.83 -20.78 37.49
C VAL A 25 -17.86 -20.10 38.40
N GLN A 26 -17.76 -18.79 38.62
CA GLN A 26 -18.73 -18.03 39.42
C GLN A 26 -20.15 -18.03 38.82
N GLY A 27 -20.27 -17.89 37.50
CA GLY A 27 -21.57 -17.97 36.80
C GLY A 27 -22.21 -19.35 36.94
N HIS A 28 -21.40 -20.40 36.84
CA HIS A 28 -21.85 -21.78 36.99
C HIS A 28 -22.27 -22.10 38.44
N ILE A 29 -21.52 -21.62 39.43
CA ILE A 29 -21.85 -21.73 40.86
C ILE A 29 -23.21 -21.08 41.16
N ARG A 30 -23.47 -19.88 40.62
CA ARG A 30 -24.78 -19.22 40.77
C ARG A 30 -25.91 -19.99 40.10
N TYR A 31 -25.67 -20.50 38.89
CA TYR A 31 -26.70 -21.23 38.14
C TYR A 31 -27.13 -22.52 38.85
N HIS A 32 -26.20 -23.22 39.48
CA HIS A 32 -26.48 -24.46 40.22
C HIS A 32 -26.77 -24.26 41.72
N GLY A 33 -26.85 -23.01 42.19
CA GLY A 33 -27.16 -22.70 43.59
C GLY A 33 -26.18 -23.29 44.60
N LEU A 34 -24.91 -23.48 44.21
CA LEU A 34 -23.91 -24.03 45.12
C LEU A 34 -23.51 -22.99 46.18
N PRO A 35 -23.33 -23.39 47.45
CA PRO A 35 -22.92 -22.48 48.50
C PRO A 35 -21.55 -21.89 48.14
N VAL A 36 -21.49 -20.56 48.00
CA VAL A 36 -20.22 -19.84 47.86
C VAL A 36 -19.54 -19.93 49.22
N ALA A 37 -18.32 -20.45 49.28
CA ALA A 37 -17.55 -20.40 50.51
C ALA A 37 -17.30 -18.94 50.86
N ASP A 38 -18.00 -18.45 51.89
CA ASP A 38 -17.83 -17.10 52.40
C ASP A 38 -16.39 -16.96 52.92
N SER A 39 -15.55 -16.30 52.14
CA SER A 39 -14.23 -15.88 52.58
C SER A 39 -14.40 -14.79 53.64
N SER A 40 -14.34 -15.17 54.90
CA SER A 40 -14.31 -14.25 56.03
C SER A 40 -12.99 -13.46 56.08
N ASP A 41 -13.13 -12.20 56.49
CA ASP A 41 -12.09 -11.26 56.93
C ASP A 41 -11.11 -10.68 55.91
N SER A 42 -11.48 -9.52 55.36
CA SER A 42 -10.85 -8.23 55.70
C SER A 42 -11.50 -7.08 54.90
N SER A 43 -12.37 -6.32 55.56
CA SER A 43 -12.92 -5.07 55.02
C SER A 43 -11.93 -3.91 55.14
N PRO A 44 -11.90 -3.02 54.15
CA PRO A 44 -11.98 -1.60 54.46
C PRO A 44 -13.12 -0.92 53.71
N ALA A 45 -13.85 -0.11 54.49
CA ALA A 45 -14.80 0.95 54.14
C ALA A 45 -15.25 1.07 52.67
N SER A 46 -16.43 0.54 52.39
CA SER A 46 -17.19 0.79 51.16
C SER A 46 -17.64 2.25 51.07
N SER A 47 -17.20 2.92 50.00
CA SER A 47 -17.84 4.15 49.52
C SER A 47 -19.22 3.81 48.92
N PRO A 48 -20.22 4.71 49.03
CA PRO A 48 -21.53 4.47 48.46
C PRO A 48 -21.47 4.35 46.93
N PRO A 49 -22.30 3.50 46.31
CA PRO A 49 -22.31 3.31 44.86
C PRO A 49 -22.70 4.62 44.15
N PRO A 50 -22.10 4.93 42.99
CA PRO A 50 -22.51 6.08 42.19
C PRO A 50 -23.95 5.88 41.69
N ASN A 51 -24.73 6.96 41.74
CA ASN A 51 -26.10 7.00 41.25
C ASN A 51 -26.18 6.51 39.79
N PRO A 52 -27.25 5.77 39.43
CA PRO A 52 -27.46 5.37 38.04
C PRO A 52 -27.60 6.62 37.15
N PRO A 53 -27.05 6.59 35.92
CA PRO A 53 -27.20 7.68 34.99
C PRO A 53 -28.69 7.89 34.65
N PRO A 54 -29.13 9.15 34.48
CA PRO A 54 -30.50 9.44 34.12
C PRO A 54 -30.88 8.77 32.79
N PRO A 55 -32.14 8.38 32.60
CA PRO A 55 -32.61 7.76 31.37
C PRO A 55 -32.32 8.69 30.19
N ALA A 56 -31.67 8.14 29.16
CA ALA A 56 -31.35 8.86 27.94
C ALA A 56 -32.64 9.42 27.33
N SER A 57 -32.67 10.74 27.14
CA SER A 57 -33.78 11.42 26.47
C SER A 57 -34.00 10.82 25.08
N PRO A 58 -35.26 10.65 24.64
CA PRO A 58 -35.56 10.13 23.31
C PRO A 58 -34.90 11.00 22.25
N ARG A 59 -34.09 10.37 21.38
CA ARG A 59 -33.49 11.02 20.21
C ARG A 59 -34.61 11.60 19.36
N GLN A 60 -34.66 12.93 19.27
CA GLN A 60 -35.46 13.59 18.25
C GLN A 60 -34.90 13.23 16.87
N PRO A 61 -35.76 12.92 15.88
CA PRO A 61 -35.34 12.71 14.52
C PRO A 61 -34.70 13.99 13.98
N SER A 62 -33.50 13.86 13.41
CA SER A 62 -32.81 14.97 12.78
C SER A 62 -33.69 15.58 11.68
N PRO A 63 -33.82 16.91 11.61
CA PRO A 63 -34.54 17.55 10.52
C PRO A 63 -33.87 17.23 9.17
N PRO A 64 -34.66 17.09 8.09
CA PRO A 64 -34.13 16.85 6.76
C PRO A 64 -33.21 18.01 6.35
N LEU A 65 -32.02 17.66 5.85
CA LEU A 65 -31.06 18.62 5.31
C LEU A 65 -31.70 19.39 4.14
N PRO A 66 -31.58 20.73 4.08
CA PRO A 66 -32.06 21.51 2.95
C PRO A 66 -31.28 21.13 1.69
N ALA A 67 -32.02 20.88 0.60
CA ALA A 67 -31.47 20.60 -0.71
C ALA A 67 -30.53 21.74 -1.12
N SER A 68 -29.26 21.41 -1.34
CA SER A 68 -28.28 22.35 -1.89
C SER A 68 -28.66 22.66 -3.35
N PRO A 69 -28.86 23.94 -3.72
CA PRO A 69 -29.10 24.31 -5.10
C PRO A 69 -27.84 24.03 -5.93
N GLN A 70 -27.97 23.17 -6.93
CA GLN A 70 -26.95 22.96 -7.95
C GLN A 70 -26.86 24.23 -8.81
N PRO A 71 -25.68 24.85 -8.96
CA PRO A 71 -25.51 25.92 -9.94
C PRO A 71 -25.60 25.35 -11.36
N PRO A 72 -26.18 26.08 -12.32
CA PRO A 72 -26.21 25.65 -13.70
C PRO A 72 -24.79 25.65 -14.27
N LEU A 73 -24.36 24.49 -14.78
CA LEU A 73 -23.17 24.36 -15.61
C LEU A 73 -23.51 24.91 -17.00
N ASP A 74 -23.19 26.19 -17.21
CA ASP A 74 -23.20 26.84 -18.50
C ASP A 74 -21.84 26.61 -19.18
N LEU A 75 -21.74 25.51 -19.95
CA LEU A 75 -20.60 25.24 -20.83
C LEU A 75 -20.81 25.99 -22.15
N GLY A 76 -20.62 27.30 -22.11
CA GLY A 76 -20.53 28.15 -23.29
C GLY A 76 -19.23 27.89 -24.06
N PHE A 77 -19.28 27.00 -25.05
CA PHE A 77 -18.26 26.94 -26.11
C PHE A 77 -18.46 28.13 -27.05
N GLY A 78 -17.87 29.26 -26.68
CA GLY A 78 -17.76 30.47 -27.49
C GLY A 78 -16.61 30.39 -28.48
N ALA A 79 -16.91 30.78 -29.71
CA ALA A 79 -16.10 30.68 -30.91
C ALA A 79 -14.88 31.62 -30.96
N GLN A 80 -13.89 31.19 -31.76
CA GLN A 80 -12.97 31.99 -32.58
C GLN A 80 -11.98 32.92 -31.86
N ASP A 81 -10.76 32.41 -31.63
CA ASP A 81 -9.55 33.23 -31.66
C ASP A 81 -8.66 32.78 -32.82
N GLN A 82 -8.57 33.67 -33.80
CA GLN A 82 -7.72 33.60 -34.98
C GLN A 82 -6.33 34.04 -34.56
N LEU A 83 -5.43 33.10 -34.28
CA LEU A 83 -4.03 33.40 -33.97
C LEU A 83 -3.25 33.58 -35.27
N ASP A 84 -2.79 34.80 -35.51
CA ASP A 84 -1.84 35.15 -36.56
C ASP A 84 -0.49 34.43 -36.33
N PRO A 85 0.20 34.03 -37.42
CA PRO A 85 1.52 33.42 -37.31
C PRO A 85 2.56 34.48 -36.93
N VAL A 86 3.09 34.37 -35.70
CA VAL A 86 4.28 35.11 -35.26
C VAL A 86 5.48 34.64 -36.09
N GLN A 87 5.93 35.48 -37.04
CA GLN A 87 7.23 35.34 -37.68
C GLN A 87 8.33 35.64 -36.65
N VAL A 88 8.94 34.59 -36.11
CA VAL A 88 10.17 34.70 -35.32
C VAL A 88 11.33 34.82 -36.30
N GLY A 89 11.84 36.04 -36.47
CA GLY A 89 13.09 36.31 -37.16
C GLY A 89 14.27 35.77 -36.35
N LEU A 90 14.85 34.66 -36.81
CA LEU A 90 16.12 34.14 -36.32
C LEU A 90 17.26 34.93 -36.96
N ASP A 91 17.72 35.98 -36.28
CA ASP A 91 18.98 36.64 -36.59
C ASP A 91 20.15 35.69 -36.27
N ALA A 92 20.86 35.29 -37.32
CA ALA A 92 22.05 34.46 -37.28
C ALA A 92 23.26 35.24 -36.71
N GLY A 93 23.33 35.33 -35.39
CA GLY A 93 24.52 35.79 -34.67
C GLY A 93 25.61 34.71 -34.66
N LEU A 94 26.71 34.97 -35.35
CA LEU A 94 27.93 34.15 -35.40
C LEU A 94 28.49 33.90 -33.98
N ALA A 95 28.27 32.70 -33.44
CA ALA A 95 28.89 32.25 -32.19
C ALA A 95 30.36 31.84 -32.43
N PRO A 96 31.28 32.15 -31.49
CA PRO A 96 32.69 31.79 -31.60
C PRO A 96 32.89 30.26 -31.55
N ARG A 97 33.75 29.75 -32.43
CA ARG A 97 34.18 28.34 -32.51
C ARG A 97 34.61 27.82 -31.13
N GLN A 98 33.78 27.01 -30.49
CA GLN A 98 34.18 26.16 -29.37
C GLN A 98 35.12 25.07 -29.89
N ALA A 99 36.30 24.97 -29.28
CA ALA A 99 37.23 23.88 -29.50
C ALA A 99 36.58 22.55 -29.09
N SER A 100 36.68 21.56 -29.97
CA SER A 100 36.15 20.21 -29.75
C SER A 100 36.75 19.60 -28.47
N PRO A 101 35.94 19.02 -27.57
CA PRO A 101 36.45 18.30 -26.41
C PRO A 101 37.28 17.09 -26.86
N PRO A 102 38.34 16.74 -26.12
CA PRO A 102 39.18 15.58 -26.43
C PRO A 102 38.31 14.31 -26.46
N GLN A 103 38.39 13.56 -27.56
CA GLN A 103 37.69 12.29 -27.73
C GLN A 103 38.08 11.35 -26.58
N ALA A 104 37.11 11.00 -25.74
CA ALA A 104 37.28 9.96 -24.74
C ALA A 104 37.60 8.64 -25.45
N VAL A 105 38.74 8.05 -25.10
CA VAL A 105 39.15 6.73 -25.57
C VAL A 105 38.08 5.73 -25.11
N GLN A 106 37.25 5.26 -26.06
CA GLN A 106 36.26 4.24 -25.75
C GLN A 106 36.99 2.95 -25.37
N PRO A 107 36.67 2.32 -24.24
CA PRO A 107 37.25 1.03 -23.88
C PRO A 107 36.93 0.00 -24.98
N PRO A 108 37.85 -0.93 -25.28
CA PRO A 108 37.62 -1.94 -26.30
C PRO A 108 36.36 -2.73 -25.98
N THR A 109 35.37 -2.65 -26.86
CA THR A 109 34.12 -3.38 -26.78
C THR A 109 34.46 -4.87 -26.74
N GLN A 110 34.30 -5.51 -25.59
CA GLN A 110 34.39 -6.96 -25.51
C GLN A 110 33.31 -7.53 -26.44
N ARG A 111 33.74 -8.16 -27.55
CA ARG A 111 32.85 -8.88 -28.45
C ARG A 111 32.36 -10.12 -27.70
N ILE A 112 31.18 -9.99 -27.08
CA ILE A 112 30.37 -11.13 -26.65
C ILE A 112 30.14 -11.98 -27.93
N PRO A 113 30.34 -13.31 -27.89
CA PRO A 113 30.09 -14.17 -29.04
C PRO A 113 28.69 -13.91 -29.62
N ASP A 114 28.55 -14.05 -30.95
CA ASP A 114 27.35 -13.71 -31.72
C ASP A 114 26.07 -14.28 -31.09
N THR A 115 25.41 -13.47 -30.25
CA THR A 115 24.15 -13.80 -29.59
C THR A 115 23.10 -13.96 -30.68
N THR A 116 22.49 -15.14 -30.79
CA THR A 116 21.40 -15.34 -31.74
C THR A 116 20.14 -14.71 -31.16
N TRP A 117 19.68 -13.62 -31.77
CA TRP A 117 18.48 -12.92 -31.33
C TRP A 117 17.24 -13.54 -31.99
N THR A 118 16.27 -13.93 -31.16
CA THR A 118 14.98 -14.40 -31.64
C THR A 118 13.90 -13.38 -31.30
N ARG A 119 13.21 -12.87 -32.32
CA ARG A 119 12.03 -12.02 -32.12
C ARG A 119 11.02 -12.77 -31.25
N VAL A 120 10.68 -12.19 -30.11
CA VAL A 120 9.61 -12.71 -29.25
C VAL A 120 8.31 -12.52 -30.01
N ARG A 121 7.89 -13.58 -30.71
CA ARG A 121 6.47 -13.73 -31.00
C ARG A 121 5.83 -13.89 -29.64
N LEU A 122 5.06 -12.90 -29.21
CA LEU A 122 4.17 -13.02 -28.05
C LEU A 122 3.27 -14.22 -28.34
N ARG A 123 3.74 -15.41 -27.95
CA ARG A 123 2.91 -16.60 -27.91
C ARG A 123 1.81 -16.24 -26.93
N GLN A 124 0.58 -16.41 -27.38
CA GLN A 124 -0.58 -16.45 -26.52
C GLN A 124 -0.38 -17.71 -25.66
N GLU A 125 0.39 -17.57 -24.57
CA GLU A 125 0.83 -18.71 -23.76
C GLU A 125 -0.35 -19.26 -22.95
N GLU A 126 -0.83 -20.42 -23.40
CA GLU A 126 -1.31 -21.48 -22.53
C GLU A 126 -0.08 -22.12 -21.85
N ASP A 127 -0.03 -22.00 -20.52
CA ASP A 127 0.72 -22.82 -19.56
C ASP A 127 2.19 -23.18 -19.88
N ALA A 128 3.11 -22.22 -19.70
CA ALA A 128 4.55 -22.51 -19.61
C ALA A 128 5.04 -22.50 -18.13
N PRO A 129 5.87 -23.48 -17.69
CA PRO A 129 6.40 -23.55 -16.33
C PRO A 129 7.51 -22.51 -16.09
N ALA A 130 7.55 -21.96 -14.87
CA ALA A 130 8.44 -20.87 -14.48
C ALA A 130 9.92 -21.32 -14.37
N ASP A 131 10.81 -20.58 -15.04
CA ASP A 131 12.26 -20.80 -15.04
C ASP A 131 12.95 -19.99 -13.91
N PRO A 132 13.77 -20.59 -13.02
CA PRO A 132 14.24 -19.96 -11.79
C PRO A 132 15.54 -19.12 -11.88
N ALA A 133 16.03 -18.74 -13.06
CA ALA A 133 17.39 -18.19 -13.20
C ALA A 133 17.49 -16.81 -13.89
N ALA A 134 16.89 -15.75 -13.33
CA ALA A 134 17.07 -14.38 -13.83
C ALA A 134 17.59 -13.40 -12.76
N ASP A 135 18.90 -13.16 -12.89
CA ASP A 135 19.86 -12.15 -12.43
C ASP A 135 19.52 -11.01 -11.45
N GLN A 136 20.57 -10.79 -10.65
CA GLN A 136 20.77 -9.85 -9.55
C GLN A 136 21.49 -8.60 -10.09
N ASP A 137 20.80 -7.48 -10.25
CA ASP A 137 21.42 -6.14 -10.26
C ASP A 137 20.37 -5.03 -10.05
N GLN A 138 20.03 -4.76 -8.77
CA GLN A 138 19.35 -3.54 -8.30
C GLN A 138 19.57 -3.38 -6.79
N LEU A 139 20.80 -3.02 -6.40
CA LEU A 139 21.23 -2.79 -5.02
C LEU A 139 20.69 -1.46 -4.47
N ALA A 140 19.44 -1.49 -4.00
CA ALA A 140 18.85 -0.73 -2.88
C ALA A 140 17.32 -0.98 -2.72
N GLU A 141 16.72 -1.90 -3.50
CA GLU A 141 15.32 -2.36 -3.37
C GLU A 141 15.26 -3.78 -2.75
N GLY A 142 16.05 -4.05 -1.71
CA GLY A 142 16.31 -5.38 -1.14
C GLY A 142 15.13 -6.10 -0.45
N SER A 143 13.93 -5.55 -0.52
CA SER A 143 12.70 -6.29 -0.20
C SER A 143 11.99 -6.50 -1.52
N SER A 144 12.09 -7.72 -2.07
CA SER A 144 11.19 -8.15 -3.14
C SER A 144 9.79 -7.70 -2.73
N ILE A 145 9.13 -6.94 -3.61
CA ILE A 145 7.79 -6.39 -3.38
C ILE A 145 6.75 -7.48 -3.04
N PHE A 146 7.11 -8.76 -3.27
CA PHE A 146 6.33 -9.96 -2.97
C PHE A 146 6.77 -10.69 -1.71
N ASP A 147 7.92 -10.34 -1.16
CA ASP A 147 8.42 -10.92 0.08
C ASP A 147 7.77 -10.17 1.23
N ALA A 148 6.46 -10.36 1.36
CA ALA A 148 5.69 -9.92 2.51
C ALA A 148 6.48 -10.32 3.77
N PRO A 149 6.91 -9.35 4.60
CA PRO A 149 7.83 -9.61 5.70
C PRO A 149 7.41 -10.75 6.61
N ALA A 150 6.11 -10.96 6.77
CA ALA A 150 5.58 -12.06 7.59
C ALA A 150 5.89 -13.45 7.02
N TYR A 151 5.99 -13.60 5.71
CA TYR A 151 6.30 -14.87 5.05
C TYR A 151 7.81 -15.09 4.96
N SER A 152 8.57 -14.06 4.55
CA SER A 152 10.03 -14.16 4.42
C SER A 152 10.72 -14.38 5.77
N ARG A 153 10.16 -13.83 6.85
CA ARG A 153 10.67 -14.04 8.21
C ARG A 153 10.13 -15.32 8.88
N ASN A 154 9.36 -16.13 8.15
CA ASN A 154 8.75 -17.35 8.63
C ASN A 154 7.95 -17.17 9.94
N GLU A 155 7.12 -16.12 9.98
CA GLU A 155 6.24 -15.91 11.12
C GLU A 155 5.20 -17.03 11.24
N ALA A 156 4.75 -17.26 12.47
CA ALA A 156 3.68 -18.19 12.78
C ALA A 156 2.46 -18.03 11.85
N PRO A 157 1.89 -19.13 11.31
CA PRO A 157 0.71 -19.06 10.45
C PRO A 157 -0.50 -18.34 11.05
N TRP A 158 -0.78 -18.48 12.36
CA TRP A 158 -1.90 -17.77 12.98
C TRP A 158 -1.66 -16.27 13.14
N TYR A 159 -0.42 -15.80 13.33
CA TYR A 159 -0.14 -14.36 13.31
C TYR A 159 -0.44 -13.77 11.93
N ARG A 160 0.01 -14.44 10.86
CA ARG A 160 -0.33 -14.05 9.48
C ARG A 160 -1.84 -14.02 9.25
N MET A 161 -2.55 -15.02 9.75
CA MET A 161 -4.01 -15.08 9.65
C MET A 161 -4.69 -13.95 10.45
N ALA A 162 -4.23 -13.67 11.66
CA ALA A 162 -4.75 -12.57 12.48
C ALA A 162 -4.52 -11.21 11.79
N TYR A 163 -3.35 -10.99 11.18
CA TYR A 163 -3.07 -9.79 10.40
C TYR A 163 -4.02 -9.66 9.21
N LEU A 164 -4.23 -10.76 8.48
CA LEU A 164 -5.11 -10.75 7.31
C LEU A 164 -6.56 -10.48 7.74
N GLN A 165 -7.00 -11.12 8.82
CA GLN A 165 -8.34 -10.93 9.38
C GLN A 165 -8.56 -9.49 9.84
N ALA A 166 -7.57 -8.87 10.49
CA ALA A 166 -7.61 -7.46 10.87
C ALA A 166 -7.75 -6.55 9.64
N VAL A 167 -7.02 -6.83 8.57
CA VAL A 167 -7.11 -6.07 7.32
C VAL A 167 -8.47 -6.24 6.66
N VAL A 168 -9.00 -7.46 6.57
CA VAL A 168 -10.34 -7.73 6.03
C VAL A 168 -11.41 -7.03 6.86
N ASN A 169 -11.29 -7.08 8.18
CA ASN A 169 -12.19 -6.39 9.10
C ASN A 169 -12.22 -4.87 8.84
N ASN A 170 -11.07 -4.25 8.65
CA ASN A 170 -11.01 -2.81 8.35
C ASN A 170 -11.49 -2.49 6.93
N VAL A 171 -11.00 -3.19 5.91
CA VAL A 171 -11.22 -2.84 4.49
C VAL A 171 -12.59 -3.29 3.97
N VAL A 172 -13.03 -4.49 4.34
CA VAL A 172 -14.28 -5.08 3.82
C VAL A 172 -15.45 -4.80 4.75
N LYS A 173 -15.23 -4.93 6.07
CA LYS A 173 -16.30 -4.75 7.06
C LYS A 173 -16.37 -3.32 7.62
N ASN A 174 -15.50 -2.42 7.15
CA ASN A 174 -15.46 -1.02 7.57
C ASN A 174 -15.33 -0.84 9.10
N LEU A 175 -14.66 -1.77 9.78
CA LEU A 175 -14.41 -1.63 11.21
C LEU A 175 -13.44 -0.47 11.47
N PRO A 176 -13.70 0.38 12.49
CA PRO A 176 -12.79 1.44 12.89
C PRO A 176 -11.38 0.90 13.17
N VAL A 177 -10.36 1.72 12.92
CA VAL A 177 -8.95 1.34 13.15
C VAL A 177 -8.71 0.95 14.60
N ARG A 178 -9.32 1.68 15.55
CA ARG A 178 -9.24 1.40 16.98
C ARG A 178 -9.74 -0.01 17.30
N ASP A 179 -10.99 -0.31 16.93
CA ASP A 179 -11.62 -1.61 17.18
C ASP A 179 -10.85 -2.74 16.49
N THR A 180 -10.34 -2.50 15.29
CA THR A 180 -9.51 -3.46 14.56
C THR A 180 -8.21 -3.78 15.30
N ASN A 181 -7.55 -2.77 15.88
CA ASN A 181 -6.34 -2.97 16.68
C ASN A 181 -6.64 -3.74 17.98
N GLU A 182 -7.75 -3.41 18.64
CA GLU A 182 -8.18 -4.11 19.86
C GLU A 182 -8.48 -5.59 19.58
N ILE A 183 -9.19 -5.90 18.48
CA ILE A 183 -9.45 -7.28 18.03
C ILE A 183 -8.15 -8.00 17.68
N LEU A 184 -7.26 -7.35 16.92
CA LEU A 184 -5.97 -7.93 16.54
C LEU A 184 -5.12 -8.28 17.76
N ALA A 185 -5.02 -7.37 18.73
CA ALA A 185 -4.28 -7.61 19.96
C ALA A 185 -4.88 -8.76 20.78
N ALA A 186 -6.21 -8.85 20.87
CA ALA A 186 -6.90 -9.94 21.56
C ALA A 186 -6.67 -11.30 20.87
N ASP A 187 -6.69 -11.34 19.53
CA ASP A 187 -6.42 -12.57 18.77
C ASP A 187 -4.96 -13.04 18.95
N ILE A 188 -4.00 -12.12 18.94
CA ILE A 188 -2.59 -12.43 19.20
C ILE A 188 -2.42 -13.00 20.60
N ALA A 189 -2.95 -12.32 21.62
CA ALA A 189 -2.85 -12.78 23.01
C ALA A 189 -3.48 -14.16 23.22
N ARG A 190 -4.60 -14.45 22.54
CA ARG A 190 -5.24 -15.77 22.56
C ARG A 190 -4.32 -16.86 21.98
N HIS A 191 -3.61 -16.54 20.91
CA HIS A 191 -2.69 -17.49 20.28
C HIS A 191 -1.38 -17.67 21.06
N GLU A 192 -0.85 -16.61 21.68
CA GLU A 192 0.32 -16.71 22.57
C GLU A 192 0.03 -17.62 23.77
N LEU A 193 -1.13 -17.47 24.40
CA LEU A 193 -1.57 -18.37 25.47
C LEU A 193 -1.67 -19.83 24.99
N GLN A 194 -2.14 -20.04 23.76
CA GLN A 194 -2.23 -21.37 23.17
C GLN A 194 -0.82 -21.96 22.97
N ASP A 195 0.14 -21.19 22.45
CA ASP A 195 1.53 -21.62 22.28
C ASP A 195 2.19 -21.97 23.62
N GLU A 196 1.96 -21.20 24.69
CA GLU A 196 2.45 -21.54 26.04
C GLU A 196 1.91 -22.88 26.53
N VAL A 197 0.62 -23.15 26.33
CA VAL A 197 -0.01 -24.42 26.70
C VAL A 197 0.56 -25.58 25.87
N TYR A 198 0.74 -25.41 24.56
CA TYR A 198 1.33 -26.43 23.71
C TYR A 198 2.80 -26.69 24.06
N GLY A 199 3.58 -25.64 24.36
CA GLY A 199 4.97 -25.78 24.81
C GLY A 199 5.08 -26.54 26.14
N ALA A 200 4.16 -26.30 27.07
CA ALA A 200 4.10 -27.03 28.34
C ALA A 200 3.69 -28.50 28.17
N LEU A 201 2.76 -28.80 27.25
CA LEU A 201 2.28 -30.16 27.01
C LEU A 201 3.22 -30.99 26.14
N CYS A 202 3.98 -30.36 25.24
CA CYS A 202 4.79 -31.00 24.22
C CYS A 202 6.21 -30.39 24.13
N PRO A 203 7.04 -30.51 25.19
CA PRO A 203 8.33 -29.80 25.27
C PRO A 203 9.36 -30.21 24.20
N ASN A 204 9.18 -31.36 23.55
CA ASN A 204 10.10 -31.89 22.54
C ASN A 204 9.67 -31.58 21.09
N ILE A 205 8.54 -30.90 20.88
CA ILE A 205 8.10 -30.53 19.54
C ILE A 205 8.65 -29.15 19.21
N GLN A 206 9.69 -29.11 18.38
CA GLN A 206 10.13 -27.86 17.76
C GLN A 206 9.15 -27.47 16.67
N LEU A 207 8.60 -26.27 16.82
CA LEU A 207 7.66 -25.70 15.89
C LEU A 207 8.43 -25.13 14.69
N PRO A 208 7.95 -25.32 13.44
CA PRO A 208 8.70 -24.95 12.23
C PRO A 208 8.66 -23.44 11.90
N TYR A 209 8.30 -22.60 12.87
CA TYR A 209 8.09 -21.16 12.69
C TYR A 209 8.85 -20.36 13.73
N ASN A 210 9.18 -19.12 13.37
CA ASN A 210 9.99 -18.26 14.22
C ASN A 210 9.12 -17.49 15.24
N THR A 211 9.20 -17.90 16.51
CA THR A 211 8.54 -17.23 17.64
C THR A 211 9.38 -16.10 18.27
N THR A 212 10.63 -15.92 17.85
CA THR A 212 11.49 -14.83 18.36
C THR A 212 11.07 -13.47 17.81
N ILE A 213 10.24 -13.47 16.76
CA ILE A 213 9.76 -12.25 16.12
C ILE A 213 8.50 -11.81 16.85
N PRO A 214 8.50 -10.64 17.53
CA PRO A 214 7.32 -10.17 18.22
C PRO A 214 6.19 -9.88 17.21
N PRO A 215 4.96 -10.32 17.49
CA PRO A 215 3.84 -10.05 16.63
C PRO A 215 3.46 -8.56 16.67
N VAL A 216 2.84 -8.07 15.59
CA VAL A 216 2.39 -6.68 15.50
C VAL A 216 0.92 -6.54 15.90
N THR A 217 0.60 -5.54 16.71
CA THR A 217 -0.74 -5.33 17.27
C THR A 217 -1.51 -4.17 16.65
N THR A 218 -0.89 -3.43 15.72
CA THR A 218 -1.54 -2.34 15.00
C THR A 218 -1.83 -2.71 13.56
N LEU A 219 -2.96 -2.26 13.03
CA LEU A 219 -3.40 -2.47 11.66
C LEU A 219 -2.39 -1.96 10.63
N SER A 220 -1.79 -0.79 10.87
CA SER A 220 -0.76 -0.25 9.97
C SER A 220 0.45 -1.18 9.89
N SER A 221 0.94 -1.67 11.03
CA SER A 221 2.03 -2.63 11.08
C SER A 221 1.66 -3.98 10.46
N ALA A 222 0.42 -4.45 10.68
CA ALA A 222 -0.11 -5.68 10.07
C ALA A 222 -0.14 -5.57 8.54
N LYS A 223 -0.62 -4.45 7.98
CA LYS A 223 -0.58 -4.17 6.54
C LYS A 223 0.86 -4.21 6.00
N ARG A 224 1.83 -3.62 6.73
CA ARG A 224 3.26 -3.64 6.35
C ARG A 224 3.84 -5.06 6.39
N ARG A 225 3.57 -5.81 7.46
CA ARG A 225 4.00 -7.21 7.61
C ARG A 225 3.46 -8.11 6.48
N LEU A 226 2.25 -7.84 6.03
CA LEU A 226 1.63 -8.54 4.90
C LEU A 226 2.04 -8.01 3.52
N GLY A 227 2.83 -6.94 3.43
CA GLY A 227 3.23 -6.34 2.16
C GLY A 227 2.09 -5.65 1.39
N ILE A 228 0.99 -5.30 2.07
CA ILE A 228 -0.22 -4.70 1.47
C ILE A 228 -0.46 -3.26 1.94
N ASP A 229 0.46 -2.68 2.70
CA ASP A 229 0.41 -1.27 3.05
C ASP A 229 0.64 -0.42 1.78
N ALA A 230 -0.34 0.37 1.37
CA ALA A 230 -0.21 1.29 0.25
C ALA A 230 0.59 2.54 0.66
N ASP A 231 0.46 2.95 1.92
CA ASP A 231 0.99 4.21 2.44
C ASP A 231 2.52 4.21 2.48
N GLN A 232 3.14 3.03 2.61
CA GLN A 232 4.60 2.89 2.55
C GLN A 232 5.21 3.36 1.22
N TRP A 233 4.38 3.55 0.19
CA TRP A 233 4.80 3.95 -1.15
C TRP A 233 4.38 5.38 -1.51
N ILE A 234 3.58 6.00 -0.65
CA ILE A 234 3.18 7.39 -0.79
C ILE A 234 4.25 8.22 -0.08
N THR A 235 4.93 9.05 -0.85
CA THR A 235 5.82 10.07 -0.32
C THR A 235 5.01 11.35 -0.13
N GLU A 236 4.89 11.80 1.10
CA GLU A 236 4.21 13.05 1.44
C GLU A 236 5.19 14.21 1.26
N TYR A 237 5.10 14.93 0.14
CA TYR A 237 5.89 16.14 -0.06
C TYR A 237 5.22 17.33 0.64
N ALA A 238 6.00 18.18 1.29
CA ALA A 238 5.52 19.50 1.66
C ALA A 238 5.58 20.40 0.43
N ALA A 239 4.52 21.16 0.17
CA ALA A 239 4.49 22.12 -0.93
C ALA A 239 4.41 23.55 -0.38
N CYS A 240 5.12 24.48 -1.01
CA CYS A 240 4.89 25.90 -0.77
C CYS A 240 3.51 26.29 -1.32
N PRO A 241 2.60 26.87 -0.53
CA PRO A 241 1.27 27.28 -1.01
C PRO A 241 1.30 28.35 -2.12
N SER A 242 2.37 29.15 -2.19
CA SER A 242 2.48 30.26 -3.14
C SER A 242 3.06 29.84 -4.50
N CYS A 243 4.19 29.13 -4.51
CA CYS A 243 4.90 28.75 -5.75
C CYS A 243 4.82 27.26 -6.10
N TRP A 244 4.17 26.44 -5.26
CA TRP A 244 4.02 24.99 -5.46
C TRP A 244 5.32 24.18 -5.53
N LYS A 245 6.47 24.76 -5.14
CA LYS A 245 7.71 23.99 -5.00
C LYS A 245 7.56 22.90 -3.95
N LEU A 246 7.96 21.69 -4.33
CA LEU A 246 7.90 20.49 -3.49
C LEU A 246 9.18 20.30 -2.70
N TYR A 247 9.03 19.94 -1.43
CA TYR A 247 10.10 19.69 -0.49
C TYR A 247 9.94 18.26 0.07
N PRO A 248 10.96 17.39 -0.08
CA PRO A 248 10.90 16.07 0.52
C PRO A 248 10.93 16.15 2.05
N PRO A 249 10.35 15.19 2.79
CA PRO A 249 10.28 15.24 4.26
C PRO A 249 11.61 15.49 4.97
N LYS A 250 12.69 14.85 4.48
CA LYS A 250 14.05 15.04 5.03
C LYS A 250 14.53 16.49 4.91
N LYS A 251 14.17 17.17 3.82
CA LYS A 251 14.52 18.57 3.59
C LYS A 251 13.73 19.48 4.51
N VAL A 252 12.42 19.26 4.65
CA VAL A 252 11.57 20.02 5.60
C VAL A 252 12.10 19.95 7.03
N GLN A 253 12.62 18.79 7.45
CA GLN A 253 13.26 18.62 8.75
C GLN A 253 14.62 19.32 8.88
N ALA A 254 15.33 19.54 7.77
CA ALA A 254 16.65 20.17 7.74
C ALA A 254 16.59 21.69 7.50
N MET A 255 15.48 22.22 6.99
CA MET A 255 15.31 23.66 6.73
C MET A 255 15.49 24.49 7.99
N GLU A 256 16.24 25.58 7.93
CA GLU A 256 16.44 26.47 9.09
C GLU A 256 15.23 27.39 9.31
N SER A 257 14.62 27.86 8.23
CA SER A 257 13.43 28.72 8.22
C SER A 257 12.17 27.96 7.77
N PRO A 258 10.96 28.35 8.24
CA PRO A 258 9.70 27.91 7.65
C PRO A 258 9.41 28.50 6.27
N ASP A 259 10.15 29.51 5.83
CA ASP A 259 9.95 30.18 4.54
C ASP A 259 10.41 29.35 3.35
N CYS A 260 9.82 29.60 2.18
CA CYS A 260 10.17 28.96 0.93
C CYS A 260 11.59 29.36 0.49
N GLU A 261 12.41 28.40 0.09
CA GLU A 261 13.77 28.64 -0.44
C GLU A 261 13.78 29.16 -1.89
N MET A 262 12.62 29.44 -2.50
CA MET A 262 12.60 30.07 -3.83
C MET A 262 12.84 31.56 -3.71
N ASP A 263 13.77 32.07 -4.50
CA ASP A 263 14.05 33.50 -4.56
C ASP A 263 12.77 34.29 -4.89
N GLY A 264 12.45 35.26 -4.04
CA GLY A 264 11.26 36.10 -4.17
C GLY A 264 9.94 35.43 -3.75
N CYS A 265 9.96 34.26 -3.12
CA CYS A 265 8.75 33.59 -2.66
C CYS A 265 8.52 33.79 -1.15
N GLU A 266 7.46 34.51 -0.78
CA GLU A 266 7.07 34.76 0.61
C GLU A 266 6.23 33.62 1.25
N GLY A 267 6.13 32.47 0.57
CA GLY A 267 5.28 31.38 1.05
C GLY A 267 5.92 30.61 2.21
N THR A 268 5.15 30.30 3.24
CA THR A 268 5.59 29.45 4.36
C THR A 268 5.31 27.97 4.05
N VAL A 269 6.30 27.10 4.19
CA VAL A 269 6.23 25.67 3.86
C VAL A 269 5.70 24.83 5.03
N TRP A 270 6.06 25.17 6.26
CA TRP A 270 5.70 24.40 7.46
C TRP A 270 5.45 25.30 8.67
N ASP A 271 4.64 24.81 9.62
CA ASP A 271 4.38 25.44 10.92
C ASP A 271 5.01 24.62 12.05
N LEU A 272 5.42 25.28 13.13
CA LEU A 272 5.92 24.61 14.32
C LEU A 272 4.77 24.30 15.27
N LYS A 273 4.57 23.02 15.59
CA LYS A 273 3.57 22.55 16.54
C LYS A 273 4.24 21.92 17.74
N VAL A 274 3.94 22.44 18.93
CA VAL A 274 4.42 21.90 20.20
C VAL A 274 3.41 20.88 20.74
N ASP A 275 3.85 19.64 20.93
CA ASP A 275 3.03 18.60 21.54
C ASP A 275 2.83 18.84 23.04
N LYS A 276 1.89 18.11 23.66
CA LYS A 276 1.63 18.15 25.11
C LYS A 276 2.87 17.88 25.98
N ASN A 277 3.87 17.20 25.41
CA ASN A 277 5.13 16.88 26.06
C ASN A 277 6.21 17.97 25.89
N GLY A 278 5.85 19.12 25.31
CA GLY A 278 6.81 20.17 24.96
C GLY A 278 7.70 19.85 23.75
N LYS A 279 7.46 18.72 23.07
CA LYS A 279 8.23 18.34 21.88
C LYS A 279 7.74 19.14 20.69
N GLU A 280 8.64 19.88 20.06
CA GLU A 280 8.36 20.61 18.84
C GLU A 280 8.38 19.67 17.63
N SER A 281 7.39 19.80 16.75
CA SER A 281 7.27 19.05 15.51
C SER A 281 6.95 20.03 14.37
N ARG A 282 7.61 19.85 13.23
CA ARG A 282 7.35 20.65 12.04
C ARG A 282 6.21 19.99 11.26
N VAL A 283 5.13 20.72 11.05
CA VAL A 283 3.93 20.26 10.35
C VAL A 283 3.85 20.99 9.01
N PRO A 284 3.92 20.29 7.86
CA PRO A 284 3.74 20.93 6.56
C PRO A 284 2.40 21.66 6.45
N ARG A 285 2.38 22.85 5.86
CA ARG A 285 1.14 23.60 5.60
C ARG A 285 0.29 22.98 4.51
N LEU A 286 0.94 22.50 3.46
CA LEU A 286 0.32 21.83 2.33
C LEU A 286 1.06 20.52 2.06
N ILE A 287 0.35 19.40 2.13
CA ILE A 287 0.88 18.07 1.83
C ILE A 287 0.41 17.66 0.44
N VAL A 288 1.35 17.33 -0.44
CA VAL A 288 1.09 16.77 -1.76
C VAL A 288 1.58 15.32 -1.78
N PRO A 289 0.67 14.34 -1.65
CA PRO A 289 1.05 12.94 -1.72
C PRO A 289 1.47 12.60 -3.15
N GLN A 290 2.65 12.00 -3.31
CA GLN A 290 3.11 11.47 -4.58
C GLN A 290 3.50 10.00 -4.44
N VAL A 291 3.33 9.25 -5.51
CA VAL A 291 3.82 7.88 -5.64
C VAL A 291 4.82 7.82 -6.77
N SER A 292 5.87 6.99 -6.63
CA SER A 292 6.75 6.72 -7.76
C SER A 292 5.94 6.07 -8.88
N LEU A 293 5.90 6.73 -10.04
CA LEU A 293 5.18 6.24 -11.22
C LEU A 293 5.72 4.86 -11.63
N ILE A 294 7.05 4.71 -11.66
CA ILE A 294 7.71 3.46 -12.03
C ILE A 294 7.33 2.34 -11.05
N GLN A 295 7.37 2.59 -9.73
CA GLN A 295 7.01 1.57 -8.74
C GLN A 295 5.52 1.21 -8.81
N SER A 296 4.64 2.20 -9.06
CA SER A 296 3.22 1.99 -9.23
C SER A 296 2.93 1.13 -10.48
N ILE A 297 3.56 1.44 -11.60
CA ILE A 297 3.44 0.66 -12.85
C ILE A 297 3.95 -0.77 -12.62
N ARG A 298 5.13 -0.95 -12.00
CA ARG A 298 5.66 -2.28 -11.67
C ARG A 298 4.66 -3.11 -10.85
N ARG A 299 3.99 -2.52 -9.85
CA ARG A 299 2.94 -3.23 -9.08
C ARG A 299 1.74 -3.58 -9.91
N MET A 300 1.24 -2.63 -10.70
CA MET A 300 0.08 -2.85 -11.56
C MET A 300 0.35 -4.00 -12.53
N VAL A 301 1.46 -3.94 -13.27
CA VAL A 301 1.85 -4.92 -14.29
C VAL A 301 2.04 -6.33 -13.69
N ARG A 302 2.55 -6.42 -12.47
CA ARG A 302 2.78 -7.70 -11.81
C ARG A 302 1.53 -8.30 -11.13
N ARG A 303 0.40 -7.59 -11.04
CA ARG A 303 -0.84 -8.15 -10.50
C ARG A 303 -1.34 -9.26 -11.43
N LYS A 304 -1.65 -10.44 -10.89
CA LYS A 304 -2.18 -11.57 -11.68
C LYS A 304 -3.40 -11.13 -12.49
N GLY A 305 -3.35 -11.34 -13.80
CA GLY A 305 -4.39 -10.95 -14.74
C GLY A 305 -4.32 -9.49 -15.23
N PHE A 306 -3.44 -8.64 -14.70
CA PHE A 306 -3.28 -7.28 -15.24
C PHE A 306 -2.78 -7.29 -16.69
N GLY A 307 -1.81 -8.14 -17.02
CA GLY A 307 -1.39 -8.35 -18.40
C GLY A 307 -2.54 -8.73 -19.33
N ARG A 308 -3.53 -9.51 -18.84
CA ARG A 308 -4.75 -9.86 -19.60
C ARG A 308 -5.71 -8.68 -19.78
N ARG A 309 -5.58 -7.63 -18.95
CA ARG A 309 -6.37 -6.40 -19.04
C ARG A 309 -5.69 -5.34 -19.92
N LEU A 310 -4.40 -5.49 -20.21
CA LEU A 310 -3.74 -4.66 -21.21
C LEU A 310 -4.31 -5.06 -22.57
N ARG A 311 -5.06 -4.15 -23.20
CA ARG A 311 -5.65 -4.36 -24.50
C ARG A 311 -4.55 -4.39 -25.55
N ASP A 312 -4.50 -5.47 -26.31
CA ASP A 312 -3.62 -5.59 -27.46
C ASP A 312 -4.34 -5.04 -28.70
N SER A 313 -4.01 -3.82 -29.11
CA SER A 313 -4.61 -3.16 -30.29
C SER A 313 -3.99 -3.59 -31.62
N ARG A 314 -2.97 -4.46 -31.60
CA ARG A 314 -2.27 -4.87 -32.83
C ARG A 314 -3.15 -5.63 -33.82
N ASN A 315 -4.22 -6.27 -33.32
CA ASN A 315 -5.21 -7.00 -34.13
C ASN A 315 -6.53 -6.25 -34.29
N SER A 316 -6.62 -5.00 -33.79
CA SER A 316 -7.81 -4.18 -33.99
C SER A 316 -7.86 -3.68 -35.44
N PRO A 317 -9.04 -3.64 -36.09
CA PRO A 317 -9.14 -3.16 -37.46
C PRO A 317 -8.70 -1.70 -37.54
N GLN A 318 -7.81 -1.40 -38.48
CA GLN A 318 -7.38 -0.03 -38.71
C GLN A 318 -8.52 0.74 -39.39
N ASN A 319 -8.55 2.06 -39.16
CA ASN A 319 -9.43 2.98 -39.87
C ASN A 319 -10.93 2.71 -39.72
N GLN A 320 -11.38 2.13 -38.60
CA GLN A 320 -12.81 2.04 -38.33
C GLN A 320 -13.49 3.42 -38.27
N ASN A 321 -12.75 4.47 -37.88
CA ASN A 321 -13.23 5.85 -37.89
C ASN A 321 -13.46 6.44 -39.29
N ASP A 322 -12.98 5.80 -40.36
CA ASP A 322 -13.22 6.28 -41.73
C ASP A 322 -14.64 5.93 -42.22
N ASP A 323 -15.32 5.01 -41.53
CA ASP A 323 -16.73 4.69 -41.77
C ASP A 323 -17.61 5.82 -41.20
N PRO A 324 -18.42 6.51 -42.04
CA PRO A 324 -19.27 7.60 -41.58
C PRO A 324 -20.35 7.15 -40.58
N ASP A 325 -20.66 5.85 -40.52
CA ASP A 325 -21.60 5.26 -39.58
C ASP A 325 -20.90 4.78 -38.29
N PHE A 326 -19.59 4.93 -38.18
CA PHE A 326 -18.83 4.53 -37.00
C PHE A 326 -19.12 5.42 -35.80
N VAL A 327 -19.53 4.78 -34.70
CA VAL A 327 -19.73 5.45 -33.41
C VAL A 327 -18.63 4.99 -32.45
N MET A 328 -17.74 5.91 -32.08
CA MET A 328 -16.70 5.71 -31.07
C MET A 328 -17.33 5.31 -29.73
N LYS A 329 -16.99 4.13 -29.22
CA LYS A 329 -17.53 3.61 -27.94
C LYS A 329 -16.58 3.86 -26.78
N ASP A 330 -15.28 3.81 -27.04
CA ASP A 330 -14.24 4.07 -26.06
C ASP A 330 -13.04 4.82 -26.68
N ILE A 331 -12.05 5.17 -25.86
CA ILE A 331 -10.84 5.88 -26.31
C ILE A 331 -9.95 5.05 -27.24
N HIS A 332 -10.10 3.72 -27.26
CA HIS A 332 -9.28 2.80 -28.06
C HIS A 332 -9.74 2.74 -29.51
N ASP A 333 -10.94 3.21 -29.79
CA ASP A 333 -11.50 3.34 -31.13
C ASP A 333 -10.92 4.56 -31.89
N GLY A 334 -10.27 5.50 -31.19
CA GLY A 334 -9.68 6.71 -31.78
C GLY A 334 -8.52 6.41 -32.74
N SER A 335 -8.41 7.16 -33.84
CA SER A 335 -7.36 6.96 -34.87
C SER A 335 -5.95 7.04 -34.29
N LEU A 336 -5.73 8.00 -33.38
CA LEU A 336 -4.46 8.19 -32.67
C LEU A 336 -4.03 6.94 -31.90
N TRP A 337 -4.97 6.13 -31.40
CA TRP A 337 -4.65 4.88 -30.69
C TRP A 337 -3.95 3.85 -31.59
N HIS A 338 -4.23 3.87 -32.89
CA HIS A 338 -3.61 3.01 -33.90
C HIS A 338 -2.34 3.61 -34.51
N GLU A 339 -2.14 4.91 -34.35
CA GLU A 339 -0.94 5.65 -34.77
C GLU A 339 0.22 5.50 -33.79
N LEU A 340 -0.06 5.17 -32.51
CA LEU A 340 0.94 4.87 -31.46
C LEU A 340 1.67 3.53 -31.69
N LYS A 341 2.09 3.25 -32.92
CA LYS A 341 3.01 2.17 -33.24
C LYS A 341 4.40 2.66 -32.88
N THR A 342 4.92 2.22 -31.74
CA THR A 342 6.33 2.44 -31.38
C THR A 342 7.26 1.84 -32.43
N GLN A 343 6.77 0.94 -33.30
CA GLN A 343 7.57 0.14 -34.25
C GLN A 343 8.65 -0.68 -33.53
N ILE A 344 8.55 -0.85 -32.22
CA ILE A 344 9.52 -1.59 -31.41
C ILE A 344 9.01 -3.01 -31.23
N TYR A 345 9.89 -3.99 -31.43
CA TYR A 345 9.64 -5.38 -31.08
C TYR A 345 10.73 -5.90 -30.16
N ARG A 346 10.32 -6.78 -29.25
CA ARG A 346 11.22 -7.40 -28.31
C ARG A 346 11.92 -8.60 -28.95
N GLU A 347 13.24 -8.64 -28.83
CA GLU A 347 14.05 -9.81 -29.13
C GLU A 347 14.64 -10.35 -27.83
N VAL A 348 14.69 -11.68 -27.73
CA VAL A 348 15.37 -12.39 -26.63
C VAL A 348 16.57 -13.11 -27.25
N GLY A 349 17.74 -12.84 -26.71
CA GLY A 349 18.97 -13.56 -27.04
C GLY A 349 18.94 -14.98 -26.47
N ASP A 350 19.71 -15.87 -27.08
CA ASP A 350 19.93 -17.24 -26.61
C ASP A 350 20.45 -17.34 -25.16
N GLN A 351 21.05 -16.27 -24.62
CA GLN A 351 21.46 -16.16 -23.21
C GLN A 351 20.41 -15.52 -22.28
N GLY A 352 19.17 -15.33 -22.74
CA GLY A 352 18.09 -14.73 -21.95
C GLY A 352 18.12 -13.19 -21.86
N THR A 353 19.11 -12.54 -22.49
CA THR A 353 19.15 -11.07 -22.61
C THR A 353 17.98 -10.57 -23.45
N VAL A 354 17.37 -9.47 -23.05
CA VAL A 354 16.21 -8.88 -23.74
C VAL A 354 16.60 -7.54 -24.33
N ARG A 355 16.29 -7.30 -25.61
CA ARG A 355 16.43 -5.98 -26.25
C ARG A 355 15.16 -5.60 -27.01
N ASP A 356 14.94 -4.31 -27.13
CA ASP A 356 13.82 -3.72 -27.84
C ASP A 356 14.38 -3.08 -29.13
N VAL A 357 13.97 -3.56 -30.31
CA VAL A 357 14.53 -3.17 -31.63
C VAL A 357 13.47 -2.50 -32.49
N GLY A 358 13.82 -1.41 -33.18
CA GLY A 358 12.95 -0.75 -34.16
C GLY A 358 12.69 -1.64 -35.38
N ASN A 359 11.51 -1.51 -36.00
CA ASN A 359 11.07 -2.29 -37.18
C ASN A 359 11.97 -2.09 -38.41
N ASP A 360 12.73 -1.01 -38.41
CA ASP A 360 13.74 -0.60 -39.38
C ASP A 360 15.16 -1.13 -39.08
N GLY A 361 15.37 -1.83 -37.97
CA GLY A 361 16.70 -2.34 -37.58
C GLY A 361 17.65 -1.24 -37.09
N ALA A 362 17.18 0.00 -36.96
CA ALA A 362 17.87 1.04 -36.23
C ALA A 362 17.61 0.84 -34.73
N GLU A 363 18.65 1.00 -33.90
CA GLU A 363 18.46 1.21 -32.47
C GLU A 363 17.52 2.41 -32.32
N GLY A 364 16.33 2.16 -31.76
CA GLY A 364 15.33 3.20 -31.60
C GLY A 364 15.85 4.31 -30.69
N THR A 365 16.42 5.36 -31.28
CA THR A 365 16.62 6.64 -30.62
C THR A 365 15.24 7.25 -30.41
N LEU A 366 14.72 7.09 -29.20
CA LEU A 366 13.57 7.85 -28.69
C LEU A 366 13.91 9.32 -28.52
#